data_AF-A0A453KS30-F1
#
_entry.id   AF-A0A453KS30-F1
#
_cell.length_a   1.000
_cell.length_b   1.000
_cell.length_c   1.000
_cell.angle_alpha   90.00
_cell.angle_beta   90.00
_cell.angle_gamma   90.00
#
_symmetry.space_group_name_H-M   'P 1'
#
loop_
_entity.id
_entity.type
_entity.pdbx_description
1 polymer ?
#
loop_
_entity_poly.entity_id
_entity_poly.type
_entity_poly.pdbx_seq_one_letter_code
_entity_poly.pdbx_strand_id
1 'polypeptide(L)'
;MPLLDSKPISSLSIVGYHNMGENRKFGQVSQHAFIILPRMTTNKILHHQELHGDQSISDVSGIVDETLGKSPLDRQDTLKYRVFASTWNIGGIAPTDDLDLEDWLDTRANSYDIYVLGFQEIVPLNAVNVLGPSKRCISTKWNSLIGKALNKKKTRDGAQLQHTTTNSSAMESFGQEECFICIRSKQMVGIFTSVWVRSNLRLYIHHLDASCVGSGIMGYLGNKGSVSVRFLLHETSFCVVCCHLASGGKQGDVLLRNFDAADILARTRFHGGGGGNKKLPKKILDHDQVVLLGDLNYRISLEEPETRLLVKAKNWSTLLENDQLVSEFSTGRLFEGFQEGPVTFSPTYKYQPNSDQYYWCFEAARGEKKRAPV
;
A
#
# COMPACT_ATOMS: atom_id res chain seq x y z
N MET A 1 29.40 -14.83 -8.90
CA MET A 1 28.21 -14.12 -9.40
C MET A 1 27.02 -14.48 -8.52
N PRO A 2 26.44 -13.57 -7.74
CA PRO A 2 25.09 -13.73 -7.26
C PRO A 2 24.14 -13.00 -8.21
N LEU A 3 23.25 -13.78 -8.81
CA LEU A 3 22.10 -13.34 -9.59
C LEU A 3 21.12 -12.57 -8.70
N LEU A 4 20.51 -11.57 -9.31
CA LEU A 4 19.46 -10.67 -8.83
C LEU A 4 18.45 -11.35 -7.90
N ASP A 5 18.35 -10.87 -6.65
CA ASP A 5 17.10 -11.02 -5.90
C ASP A 5 16.06 -10.14 -6.61
N SER A 6 15.11 -10.77 -7.27
CA SER A 6 14.02 -10.13 -8.03
C SER A 6 13.27 -9.09 -7.20
N LYS A 7 13.11 -7.88 -7.73
CA LYS A 7 12.35 -6.78 -7.09
C LYS A 7 10.86 -7.18 -6.97
N PRO A 8 10.28 -7.31 -5.76
CA PRO A 8 8.87 -7.64 -5.62
C PRO A 8 8.08 -6.32 -5.63
N ILE A 9 7.47 -6.02 -6.77
CA ILE A 9 6.52 -4.92 -6.95
C ILE A 9 5.13 -5.53 -6.97
N SER A 10 4.28 -5.19 -5.99
CA SER A 10 2.86 -5.57 -6.04
C SER A 10 2.09 -4.48 -6.78
N SER A 11 1.89 -4.69 -8.08
CA SER A 11 0.98 -3.88 -8.90
C SER A 11 -0.37 -4.58 -8.99
N LEU A 12 -1.46 -3.86 -8.72
CA LEU A 12 -2.81 -4.36 -9.01
C LEU A 12 -3.43 -3.56 -10.16
N SER A 13 -3.84 -4.25 -11.21
CA SER A 13 -4.70 -3.65 -12.23
C SER A 13 -6.15 -3.71 -11.75
N ILE A 14 -6.76 -2.55 -11.52
CA ILE A 14 -8.14 -2.44 -11.06
C ILE A 14 -9.02 -1.94 -12.21
N VAL A 15 -10.20 -2.54 -12.35
CA VAL A 15 -11.18 -2.14 -13.35
C VAL A 15 -12.13 -1.10 -12.73
N GLY A 16 -12.16 0.10 -13.31
CA GLY A 16 -13.14 1.14 -13.02
C GLY A 16 -14.28 1.13 -14.04
N TYR A 17 -15.50 1.37 -13.56
CA TYR A 17 -16.68 1.45 -14.42
C TYR A 17 -17.03 2.91 -14.72
N HIS A 18 -17.23 3.23 -15.99
CA HIS A 18 -17.78 4.49 -16.45
C HIS A 18 -19.14 4.23 -17.12
N ASN A 19 -20.20 4.89 -16.68
CA ASN A 19 -21.50 4.79 -17.35
C ASN A 19 -21.88 6.13 -17.98
N MET A 20 -22.01 6.16 -19.30
CA MET A 20 -22.50 7.28 -20.09
C MET A 20 -24.01 7.11 -20.40
N GLY A 21 -24.83 6.82 -19.39
CA GLY A 21 -26.29 6.77 -19.58
C GLY A 21 -27.05 5.80 -18.67
N GLU A 22 -28.06 6.36 -18.00
CA GLU A 22 -29.20 5.71 -17.33
C GLU A 22 -28.98 4.76 -16.13
N ASN A 23 -30.05 4.73 -15.33
CA ASN A 23 -30.15 4.26 -13.94
C ASN A 23 -29.71 2.79 -13.74
N ARG A 24 -28.58 2.57 -13.05
CA ARG A 24 -28.29 1.26 -12.43
C ARG A 24 -29.32 0.97 -11.31
N LYS A 25 -30.07 -0.13 -11.46
CA LYS A 25 -30.56 -0.89 -10.31
C LYS A 25 -29.36 -1.63 -9.71
N PHE A 26 -28.81 -1.12 -8.61
CA PHE A 26 -27.73 -1.79 -7.89
C PHE A 26 -28.25 -3.08 -7.24
N GLY A 27 -27.68 -4.23 -7.65
CA GLY A 27 -28.05 -5.57 -7.18
C GLY A 27 -27.12 -6.69 -7.67
N GLN A 28 -26.25 -6.42 -8.64
CA GLN A 28 -25.13 -7.29 -9.01
C GLN A 28 -23.85 -6.44 -9.07
N VAL A 29 -23.08 -6.45 -7.99
CA VAL A 29 -21.74 -5.85 -7.94
C VAL A 29 -20.75 -7.00 -7.82
N SER A 30 -19.82 -7.12 -8.77
CA SER A 30 -18.63 -7.95 -8.60
C SER A 30 -17.77 -7.26 -7.55
N GLN A 31 -17.89 -7.69 -6.29
CA GLN A 31 -17.04 -7.19 -5.22
C GLN A 31 -15.63 -7.70 -5.45
N HIS A 32 -14.66 -6.79 -5.50
CA HIS A 32 -13.26 -7.18 -5.52
C HIS A 32 -12.57 -6.58 -4.29
N ALA A 33 -12.42 -7.40 -3.25
CA ALA A 33 -11.63 -7.06 -2.09
C ALA A 33 -10.22 -7.61 -2.30
N PHE A 34 -9.22 -6.72 -2.27
CA PHE A 34 -7.82 -7.11 -2.40
C PHE A 34 -7.08 -6.75 -1.11
N ILE A 35 -6.44 -7.73 -0.49
CA ILE A 35 -5.35 -7.47 0.44
C ILE A 35 -4.11 -7.34 -0.44
N ILE A 36 -3.70 -6.11 -0.69
CA ILE A 36 -2.37 -5.92 -1.22
C ILE A 36 -1.49 -5.77 0.01
N LEU A 37 -0.68 -6.79 0.32
CA LEU A 37 0.44 -6.68 1.23
C LEU A 37 1.70 -6.33 0.45
N PRO A 38 1.98 -5.04 0.24
CA PRO A 38 3.27 -4.63 -0.24
C PRO A 38 4.31 -4.67 0.87
N ARG A 39 5.48 -5.17 0.50
CA ARG A 39 6.76 -5.18 1.23
C ARG A 39 6.93 -4.03 2.24
N MET A 40 7.30 -4.35 3.49
CA MET A 40 8.05 -3.39 4.30
C MET A 40 9.45 -3.26 3.71
N THR A 41 9.77 -2.08 3.16
CA THR A 41 11.14 -1.81 2.76
C THR A 41 11.96 -1.66 4.03
N THR A 42 12.97 -2.49 4.17
CA THR A 42 13.96 -2.37 5.22
C THR A 42 14.66 -1.02 5.11
N ASN A 43 15.18 -0.51 6.24
CA ASN A 43 15.90 0.76 6.35
C ASN A 43 17.19 0.77 5.50
N LYS A 44 17.06 0.80 4.18
CA LYS A 44 18.15 0.97 3.22
C LYS A 44 17.73 1.95 2.16
N ILE A 45 17.99 3.22 2.45
CA ILE A 45 18.25 4.19 1.40
C ILE A 45 19.62 4.75 1.76
N LEU A 46 20.64 4.16 1.15
CA LEU A 46 21.98 4.71 0.89
C LEU A 46 22.88 3.57 0.36
N HIS A 47 22.91 3.40 -0.96
CA HIS A 47 24.13 3.46 -1.78
C HIS A 47 23.81 3.04 -3.22
N HIS A 48 24.09 3.95 -4.15
CA HIS A 48 24.18 3.70 -5.58
C HIS A 48 25.16 2.56 -5.86
N GLN A 49 24.75 1.55 -6.64
CA GLN A 49 25.61 0.89 -7.60
C GLN A 49 24.76 0.33 -8.74
N GLU A 50 25.06 0.81 -9.95
CA GLU A 50 24.46 0.43 -11.23
C GLU A 50 24.65 -1.05 -11.51
N LEU A 51 23.60 -1.76 -11.94
CA LEU A 51 23.73 -2.90 -12.84
C LEU A 51 22.47 -3.01 -13.73
N HIS A 52 22.71 -2.98 -15.04
CA HIS A 52 21.76 -3.32 -16.08
C HIS A 52 21.41 -4.81 -16.02
N GLY A 53 20.12 -5.11 -16.07
CA GLY A 53 19.60 -6.47 -16.19
C GLY A 53 18.15 -6.41 -16.64
N ASP A 54 17.93 -6.64 -17.93
CA ASP A 54 16.62 -6.68 -18.57
C ASP A 54 15.97 -8.04 -18.25
N GLN A 55 14.90 -8.07 -17.46
CA GLN A 55 14.06 -9.28 -17.29
C GLN A 55 12.58 -8.91 -17.13
N SER A 56 11.77 -9.63 -17.91
CA SER A 56 10.33 -9.46 -18.08
C SER A 56 9.53 -9.73 -16.81
N ILE A 57 8.59 -8.84 -16.52
CA ILE A 57 7.58 -8.95 -15.47
C ILE A 57 6.53 -9.98 -15.91
N SER A 58 6.24 -10.96 -15.05
CA SER A 58 5.17 -11.93 -15.28
C SER A 58 3.82 -11.36 -14.81
N ASP A 59 2.90 -11.17 -15.76
CA ASP A 59 1.52 -10.78 -15.54
C ASP A 59 0.75 -11.88 -14.77
N VAL A 60 0.10 -11.52 -13.67
CA VAL A 60 -0.97 -12.35 -13.08
C VAL A 60 -2.29 -11.83 -13.62
N SER A 61 -2.73 -12.38 -14.74
CA SER A 61 -4.10 -12.22 -15.22
C SER A 61 -4.98 -13.25 -14.52
N GLY A 62 -5.94 -12.78 -13.72
CA GLY A 62 -7.04 -13.63 -13.29
C GLY A 62 -7.83 -14.08 -14.52
N ILE A 63 -7.87 -15.38 -14.78
CA ILE A 63 -8.69 -15.98 -15.84
C ILE A 63 -10.16 -15.75 -15.46
N VAL A 64 -10.83 -14.88 -16.20
CA VAL A 64 -12.29 -14.80 -16.22
C VAL A 64 -12.73 -15.62 -17.42
N ASP A 65 -13.45 -16.71 -17.17
CA ASP A 65 -14.06 -17.59 -18.16
C ASP A 65 -15.05 -16.80 -19.04
N GLU A 66 -14.65 -16.51 -20.28
CA GLU A 66 -15.51 -15.92 -21.31
C GLU A 66 -16.26 -17.02 -22.06
N THR A 67 -17.26 -17.65 -21.45
CA THR A 67 -18.30 -18.35 -22.21
C THR A 67 -19.67 -18.26 -21.54
N LEU A 68 -20.48 -17.24 -21.89
CA LEU A 68 -21.94 -17.35 -22.09
C LEU A 68 -22.52 -15.97 -22.47
N GLY A 69 -23.10 -15.91 -23.66
CA GLY A 69 -23.50 -14.69 -24.36
C GLY A 69 -24.48 -13.77 -23.60
N LYS A 70 -24.30 -12.46 -23.78
CA LYS A 70 -25.27 -11.43 -23.43
C LYS A 70 -25.53 -10.52 -24.63
N SER A 71 -26.78 -10.08 -24.73
CA SER A 71 -27.41 -9.37 -25.85
C SER A 71 -26.81 -7.96 -26.10
N PRO A 72 -27.09 -7.34 -27.27
CA PRO A 72 -26.40 -6.11 -27.74
C PRO A 72 -26.78 -4.79 -27.04
N LEU A 73 -27.40 -4.81 -25.86
CA LEU A 73 -27.97 -3.63 -25.21
C LEU A 73 -27.43 -3.43 -23.78
N ASP A 74 -26.12 -3.19 -23.62
CA ASP A 74 -25.51 -2.36 -22.54
C ASP A 74 -23.98 -2.28 -22.74
N ARG A 75 -23.48 -1.38 -23.60
CA ARG A 75 -22.03 -1.21 -23.76
C ARG A 75 -21.52 -0.26 -22.66
N GLN A 76 -21.31 -0.78 -21.45
CA GLN A 76 -20.63 -0.04 -20.37
C GLN A 76 -19.16 0.15 -20.75
N ASP A 77 -18.75 1.39 -21.03
CA ASP A 77 -17.35 1.73 -21.27
C ASP A 77 -16.57 1.49 -19.97
N THR A 78 -15.71 0.47 -20.01
CA THR A 78 -14.92 0.06 -18.86
C THR A 78 -13.54 0.70 -18.94
N LEU A 79 -13.17 1.50 -17.94
CA LEU A 79 -11.86 2.16 -17.84
C LEU A 79 -10.98 1.39 -16.87
N LYS A 80 -9.79 0.96 -17.30
CA LYS A 80 -8.85 0.23 -16.44
C LYS A 80 -7.82 1.20 -15.87
N TYR A 81 -7.57 1.10 -14.57
CA TYR A 81 -6.57 1.89 -13.85
C TYR A 81 -5.56 0.99 -13.18
N ARG A 82 -4.29 1.35 -13.23
CA ARG A 82 -3.23 0.64 -12.52
C ARG A 82 -2.99 1.28 -11.16
N VAL A 83 -3.13 0.47 -10.11
CA VAL A 83 -2.95 0.89 -8.72
C VAL A 83 -1.68 0.29 -8.16
N PHE A 84 -0.80 1.16 -7.70
CA PHE A 84 0.33 0.81 -6.86
C PHE A 84 -0.07 0.95 -5.40
N ALA A 85 0.11 -0.10 -4.60
CA ALA A 85 -0.04 -0.01 -3.16
C ALA A 85 1.29 -0.32 -2.50
N SER A 86 1.68 0.46 -1.49
CA SER A 86 2.88 0.20 -0.69
C SER A 86 2.68 0.48 0.81
N THR A 87 3.38 -0.25 1.69
CA THR A 87 3.34 -0.03 3.13
C THR A 87 4.74 -0.04 3.74
N TRP A 88 4.98 0.77 4.77
CA TRP A 88 6.27 0.79 5.46
C TRP A 88 6.14 1.12 6.96
N ASN A 89 6.51 0.18 7.82
CA ASN A 89 6.78 0.48 9.23
C ASN A 89 8.16 1.14 9.36
N ILE A 90 8.15 2.41 9.72
CA ILE A 90 9.32 3.29 9.79
C ILE A 90 10.12 3.11 11.09
N GLY A 91 9.59 2.37 12.06
CA GLY A 91 10.28 2.10 13.32
C GLY A 91 10.52 3.34 14.20
N GLY A 92 9.71 4.38 14.05
CA GLY A 92 9.83 5.63 14.82
C GLY A 92 10.90 6.59 14.31
N ILE A 93 11.54 6.31 13.18
CA ILE A 93 12.66 7.11 12.64
C ILE A 93 12.13 8.19 11.70
N ALA A 94 12.38 9.46 11.98
CA ALA A 94 11.97 10.52 11.05
C ALA A 94 12.78 10.45 9.75
N PRO A 95 12.16 10.69 8.57
CA PRO A 95 12.88 10.68 7.31
C PRO A 95 13.86 11.87 7.25
N THR A 96 14.99 11.67 6.58
CA THR A 96 15.91 12.77 6.21
C THR A 96 15.35 13.55 5.02
N ASP A 97 15.93 14.73 4.72
CA ASP A 97 15.45 15.57 3.61
C ASP A 97 15.90 15.06 2.23
N ASP A 98 16.93 14.22 2.20
CA ASP A 98 17.56 13.59 1.03
C ASP A 98 17.11 12.14 0.80
N LEU A 99 16.09 11.67 1.53
CA LEU A 99 15.55 10.33 1.39
C LEU A 99 15.03 10.07 -0.04
N ASP A 100 15.70 9.17 -0.77
CA ASP A 100 15.29 8.75 -2.10
C ASP A 100 14.22 7.65 -2.07
N LEU A 101 13.04 7.94 -2.59
CA LEU A 101 11.90 7.04 -2.63
C LEU A 101 11.66 6.42 -4.02
N GLU A 102 12.48 6.71 -5.04
CA GLU A 102 12.22 6.27 -6.41
C GLU A 102 12.08 4.76 -6.57
N ASP A 103 13.03 4.00 -6.01
CA ASP A 103 13.02 2.54 -6.10
C ASP A 103 11.88 1.93 -5.30
N TRP A 104 11.54 2.51 -4.14
CA TRP A 104 10.42 2.03 -3.33
C TRP A 104 9.06 2.27 -4.01
N LEU A 105 8.92 3.41 -4.69
CA LEU A 105 7.71 3.79 -5.41
C LEU A 105 7.67 3.25 -6.84
N ASP A 106 8.70 2.53 -7.31
CA ASP A 106 8.79 2.06 -8.69
C ASP A 106 8.48 3.17 -9.73
N THR A 107 8.95 4.39 -9.46
CA THR A 107 8.61 5.55 -10.32
C THR A 107 9.14 5.41 -11.73
N ARG A 108 10.13 4.54 -11.92
CA ARG A 108 10.76 4.27 -13.21
C ARG A 108 9.84 3.52 -14.16
N ALA A 109 8.96 2.65 -13.66
CA ALA A 109 7.97 1.96 -14.48
C ALA A 109 6.98 2.94 -15.13
N ASN A 110 6.70 4.08 -14.47
CA ASN A 110 5.74 5.11 -14.89
C ASN A 110 4.42 4.51 -15.40
N SER A 111 3.99 3.43 -14.76
CA SER A 111 2.90 2.60 -15.24
C SER A 111 1.61 2.89 -14.47
N TYR A 112 1.72 3.30 -13.21
CA TYR A 112 0.56 3.46 -12.34
C TYR A 112 -0.21 4.76 -12.57
N ASP A 113 -1.50 4.72 -12.26
CA ASP A 113 -2.42 5.87 -12.29
C ASP A 113 -2.73 6.37 -10.87
N ILE A 114 -2.67 5.45 -9.90
CA ILE A 114 -2.98 5.68 -8.49
C ILE A 114 -1.88 5.06 -7.64
N TYR A 115 -1.37 5.82 -6.66
CA TYR A 115 -0.50 5.33 -5.60
C TYR A 115 -1.22 5.39 -4.27
N VAL A 116 -1.18 4.28 -3.54
CA VAL A 116 -1.77 4.10 -2.22
C VAL A 116 -0.65 3.75 -1.26
N LEU A 117 -0.31 4.66 -0.34
CA LEU A 117 0.86 4.52 0.51
C LEU A 117 0.45 4.52 1.98
N GLY A 118 0.76 3.44 2.69
CA GLY A 118 0.59 3.30 4.12
C GLY A 118 1.91 3.34 4.87
N PHE A 119 1.89 3.88 6.08
CA PHE A 119 3.05 3.92 6.95
C PHE A 119 2.64 3.62 8.38
N GLN A 120 3.53 2.96 9.12
CA GLN A 120 3.40 2.69 10.54
C GLN A 120 4.61 3.24 11.29
N GLU A 121 4.44 3.54 12.57
CA GLU A 121 5.47 4.13 13.42
C GLU A 121 6.17 5.36 12.81
N ILE A 122 5.42 6.25 12.15
CA ILE A 122 6.02 7.47 11.57
C ILE A 122 6.47 8.50 12.62
N VAL A 123 6.20 8.24 13.90
CA VAL A 123 6.64 9.04 15.04
C VAL A 123 7.15 8.13 16.16
N PRO A 124 8.15 8.56 16.95
CA PRO A 124 8.54 7.85 18.17
C PRO A 124 7.37 7.71 19.14
N LEU A 125 7.24 6.55 19.77
CA LEU A 125 6.18 6.31 20.74
C LEU A 125 6.57 6.85 22.12
N ASN A 126 6.18 8.09 22.39
CA ASN A 126 6.26 8.70 23.71
C ASN A 126 4.92 9.37 24.07
N ALA A 127 4.71 9.65 25.36
CA ALA A 127 3.45 10.22 25.85
C ALA A 127 3.04 11.51 25.12
N VAL A 128 4.03 12.32 24.71
CA VAL A 128 3.78 13.57 23.95
C VAL A 128 3.23 13.29 22.55
N ASN A 129 3.73 12.27 21.85
CA ASN A 129 3.26 11.93 20.51
C ASN A 129 1.93 11.15 20.50
N VAL A 130 1.57 10.53 21.63
CA VAL A 130 0.30 9.78 21.80
C VAL A 130 -0.82 10.68 22.34
N LEU A 131 -0.52 11.57 23.29
CA LEU A 131 -1.50 12.39 24.02
C LEU A 131 -1.40 13.89 23.71
N GLY A 132 -0.30 14.34 23.12
CA GLY A 132 -0.09 15.74 22.75
C GLY A 132 -0.75 16.12 21.42
N PRO A 133 -0.85 17.42 21.12
CA PRO A 133 -1.44 17.90 19.89
C PRO A 133 -0.70 17.33 18.67
N SER A 134 -1.45 16.83 17.69
CA SER A 134 -0.90 16.15 16.52
C SER A 134 0.10 17.05 15.79
N LYS A 135 1.37 16.64 15.71
CA LYS A 135 2.39 17.34 14.93
C LYS A 135 2.15 17.11 13.44
N ARG A 136 1.41 18.02 12.77
CA ARG A 136 1.23 18.02 11.31
C ARG A 136 2.55 18.06 10.51
N CYS A 137 3.68 18.39 11.14
CA CYS A 137 4.96 18.55 10.45
C CYS A 137 5.48 17.25 9.81
N ILE A 138 5.29 16.10 10.43
CA ILE A 138 5.87 14.84 9.93
C ILE A 138 5.11 14.30 8.71
N SER A 139 3.77 14.34 8.72
CA SER A 139 2.95 13.96 7.56
C SER A 139 3.19 14.87 6.37
N THR A 140 3.41 16.17 6.61
CA THR A 140 3.75 17.13 5.55
C THR A 140 5.13 16.82 4.96
N LYS A 141 6.10 16.45 5.79
CA LYS A 141 7.43 16.03 5.32
C LYS A 141 7.34 14.79 4.44
N TRP A 142 6.63 13.75 4.87
CA TRP A 142 6.40 12.56 4.05
C TRP A 142 5.72 12.89 2.72
N ASN A 143 4.63 13.68 2.75
CA ASN A 143 3.96 14.11 1.52
C ASN A 143 4.90 14.87 0.58
N SER A 144 5.77 15.72 1.11
CA SER A 144 6.76 16.46 0.31
C SER A 144 7.76 15.52 -0.37
N LEU A 145 8.32 14.56 0.36
CA LEU A 145 9.27 13.58 -0.19
C LEU A 145 8.62 12.69 -1.26
N ILE A 146 7.41 12.18 -0.99
CA ILE A 146 6.65 11.37 -1.95
C ILE A 146 6.32 12.18 -3.20
N GLY A 147 5.82 13.41 -3.03
CA GLY A 147 5.50 14.29 -4.15
C GLY A 147 6.71 14.64 -5.00
N LYS A 148 7.88 14.86 -4.39
CA LYS A 148 9.14 15.05 -5.11
C LYS A 148 9.54 13.80 -5.91
N ALA A 149 9.46 12.62 -5.31
CA ALA A 149 9.84 11.37 -5.97
C ALA A 149 8.91 11.02 -7.14
N LEU A 150 7.60 11.11 -6.95
CA LEU A 150 6.60 10.81 -7.99
C LEU A 150 6.65 11.79 -9.17
N ASN A 151 7.06 13.03 -8.93
CA ASN A 151 7.07 14.10 -9.94
C ASN A 151 8.46 14.53 -10.39
N LYS A 152 9.49 13.73 -10.09
CA LYS A 152 10.86 14.04 -10.51
C LYS A 152 10.93 13.96 -12.03
N LYS A 153 11.24 15.10 -12.67
CA LYS A 153 11.47 15.14 -14.12
C LYS A 153 12.70 14.32 -14.43
N LYS A 154 12.57 13.30 -15.29
CA LYS A 154 13.72 12.68 -15.91
C LYS A 154 14.24 13.68 -16.95
N THR A 155 15.32 14.38 -16.66
CA THR A 155 16.12 15.01 -17.72
C THR A 155 16.46 13.88 -18.70
N ARG A 156 16.02 14.01 -19.96
CA ARG A 156 16.56 13.18 -21.03
C ARG A 156 18.01 13.59 -21.22
N ASP A 157 18.90 13.00 -20.43
CA ASP A 157 20.33 13.11 -20.65
C ASP A 157 20.64 12.45 -22.01
N GLY A 158 21.01 13.26 -23.01
CA GLY A 158 21.65 12.76 -24.22
C GLY A 158 21.16 13.25 -25.60
N ALA A 159 20.32 14.27 -25.72
CA ALA A 159 20.20 14.99 -27.00
C ALA A 159 21.13 16.21 -26.98
N GLN A 160 22.34 16.04 -27.53
CA GLN A 160 23.21 17.16 -27.91
C GLN A 160 22.40 18.18 -28.72
N LEU A 161 22.09 19.33 -28.12
CA LEU A 161 21.66 20.50 -28.86
C LEU A 161 22.91 21.32 -29.19
N GLN A 162 23.44 21.05 -30.37
CA GLN A 162 24.16 22.07 -31.12
C GLN A 162 23.21 23.26 -31.24
N HIS A 163 23.57 24.36 -30.58
CA HIS A 163 22.96 25.65 -30.77
C HIS A 163 23.09 26.02 -32.26
N THR A 164 22.04 25.81 -33.04
CA THR A 164 21.85 26.49 -34.32
C THR A 164 20.57 27.31 -34.21
N THR A 165 20.80 28.60 -34.19
CA THR A 165 19.82 29.67 -34.12
C THR A 165 18.97 29.68 -35.38
N THR A 166 17.68 29.38 -35.27
CA THR A 166 16.69 29.81 -36.28
C THR A 166 15.39 30.20 -35.60
N ASN A 167 15.07 31.49 -35.72
CA ASN A 167 13.80 32.08 -35.36
C ASN A 167 12.69 31.53 -36.27
N SER A 168 11.68 30.87 -35.71
CA SER A 168 10.32 30.91 -36.26
C SER A 168 9.29 30.43 -35.24
N SER A 169 8.28 31.26 -35.07
CA SER A 169 7.00 31.01 -34.39
C SER A 169 6.45 29.61 -34.60
N ALA A 170 6.42 28.81 -33.52
CA ALA A 170 5.55 27.66 -33.41
C ALA A 170 4.81 27.77 -32.08
N MET A 171 3.48 27.74 -32.16
CA MET A 171 2.57 27.63 -31.04
C MET A 171 2.94 26.37 -30.24
N GLU A 172 3.69 26.55 -29.15
CA GLU A 172 3.93 25.49 -28.19
C GLU A 172 2.58 25.09 -27.60
N SER A 173 2.06 23.95 -28.06
CA SER A 173 1.02 23.24 -27.35
C SER A 173 1.58 22.99 -25.95
N PHE A 174 1.11 23.76 -24.96
CA PHE A 174 1.31 23.48 -23.55
C PHE A 174 0.69 22.12 -23.24
N GLY A 175 1.40 21.04 -23.56
CA GLY A 175 1.11 19.73 -23.03
C GLY A 175 1.24 19.87 -21.53
N GLN A 176 0.11 19.89 -20.82
CA GLN A 176 0.12 19.85 -19.36
C GLN A 176 0.96 18.62 -18.98
N GLU A 177 2.12 18.86 -18.36
CA GLU A 177 2.91 17.77 -17.83
C GLU A 177 2.04 17.00 -16.83
N GLU A 178 1.72 15.76 -17.16
CA GLU A 178 1.00 14.87 -16.24
C GLU A 178 1.86 14.68 -15.00
N CYS A 179 1.31 15.05 -13.84
CA CYS A 179 1.97 14.93 -12.55
C CYS A 179 1.05 14.21 -11.57
N PHE A 180 1.63 13.66 -10.50
CA PHE A 180 0.88 13.07 -9.39
C PHE A 180 0.53 14.13 -8.34
N ILE A 181 -0.73 14.13 -7.93
CA ILE A 181 -1.26 14.98 -6.86
C ILE A 181 -1.78 14.14 -5.70
N CYS A 182 -1.56 14.62 -4.47
CA CYS A 182 -2.12 13.99 -3.27
C CYS A 182 -3.60 14.38 -3.12
N ILE A 183 -4.53 13.43 -3.27
CA ILE A 183 -5.97 13.70 -3.12
C ILE A 183 -6.40 13.65 -1.65
N ARG A 184 -5.71 12.82 -0.85
CA ARG A 184 -5.97 12.69 0.58
C ARG A 184 -4.75 12.14 1.28
N SER A 185 -4.44 12.72 2.44
CA SER A 185 -3.56 12.12 3.42
C SER A 185 -4.15 12.26 4.82
N LYS A 186 -3.91 11.27 5.67
CA LYS A 186 -4.44 11.22 7.04
C LYS A 186 -3.47 10.50 7.95
N GLN A 187 -3.30 11.03 9.16
CA GLN A 187 -2.49 10.45 10.22
C GLN A 187 -3.36 10.16 11.45
N MET A 188 -3.10 9.03 12.11
CA MET A 188 -3.54 8.71 13.47
C MET A 188 -2.33 8.21 14.28
N VAL A 189 -1.86 9.01 15.23
CA VAL A 189 -0.66 8.71 16.04
C VAL A 189 0.53 8.34 15.14
N GLY A 190 0.93 7.07 15.09
CA GLY A 190 2.02 6.56 14.26
C GLY A 190 1.60 5.96 12.92
N ILE A 191 0.30 5.89 12.63
CA ILE A 191 -0.23 5.35 11.36
C ILE A 191 -0.51 6.50 10.42
N PHE A 192 -0.05 6.39 9.18
CA PHE A 192 -0.24 7.40 8.15
C PHE A 192 -0.61 6.77 6.82
N THR A 193 -1.49 7.44 6.08
CA THR A 193 -1.91 7.01 4.74
C THR A 193 -1.94 8.22 3.83
N SER A 194 -1.45 8.05 2.60
CA SER A 194 -1.58 9.04 1.53
C SER A 194 -1.99 8.36 0.22
N VAL A 195 -2.89 9.00 -0.52
CA VAL A 195 -3.35 8.55 -1.84
C VAL A 195 -3.00 9.62 -2.86
N TRP A 196 -2.32 9.21 -3.92
CA TRP A 196 -1.87 10.06 -5.01
C TRP A 196 -2.41 9.55 -6.34
N VAL A 197 -2.73 10.46 -7.25
CA VAL A 197 -3.31 10.14 -8.56
C VAL A 197 -2.71 11.02 -9.62
N ARG A 198 -2.73 10.57 -10.88
CA ARG A 198 -2.42 11.45 -12.02
C ARG A 198 -3.34 12.67 -12.04
N SER A 199 -2.79 13.82 -12.40
CA SER A 199 -3.48 15.12 -12.35
C SER A 199 -4.73 15.16 -13.23
N ASN A 200 -4.73 14.46 -14.36
CA ASN A 200 -5.87 14.31 -15.26
C ASN A 200 -7.05 13.54 -14.62
N LEU A 201 -6.82 12.70 -13.62
CA LEU A 201 -7.88 11.96 -12.90
C LEU A 201 -8.60 12.81 -11.85
N ARG A 202 -8.04 13.97 -11.48
CA ARG A 202 -8.57 14.81 -10.40
C ARG A 202 -10.02 15.23 -10.59
N LEU A 203 -10.43 15.47 -11.83
CA LEU A 203 -11.78 15.92 -12.17
C LEU A 203 -12.84 14.83 -11.96
N TYR A 204 -12.42 13.57 -11.94
CA TYR A 204 -13.30 12.41 -11.76
C TYR A 204 -13.31 11.87 -10.33
N ILE A 205 -12.57 12.53 -9.42
CA ILE A 205 -12.46 12.13 -8.01
C ILE A 205 -13.38 12.95 -7.14
N HIS A 206 -14.27 12.25 -6.42
CA HIS A 206 -15.29 12.87 -5.59
C HIS A 206 -15.44 12.14 -4.25
N HIS A 207 -16.18 12.77 -3.33
CA HIS A 207 -16.53 12.19 -2.03
C HIS A 207 -15.33 11.65 -1.22
N LEU A 208 -14.24 12.41 -1.18
CA LEU A 208 -13.07 12.11 -0.34
C LEU A 208 -13.46 12.14 1.15
N ASP A 209 -13.18 11.06 1.87
CA ASP A 209 -13.33 11.01 3.33
C ASP A 209 -12.27 10.10 3.95
N ALA A 210 -12.04 10.26 5.25
CA ALA A 210 -11.11 9.41 5.99
C ALA A 210 -11.65 9.10 7.39
N SER A 211 -11.41 7.88 7.85
CA SER A 211 -11.84 7.37 9.15
C SER A 211 -10.65 6.76 9.87
N CYS A 212 -10.58 6.93 11.19
CA CYS A 212 -9.50 6.38 12.01
C CYS A 212 -10.10 5.55 13.14
N VAL A 213 -9.59 4.34 13.35
CA VAL A 213 -10.01 3.45 14.43
C VAL A 213 -8.78 3.06 15.23
N GLY A 214 -8.73 3.41 16.51
CA GLY A 214 -7.64 2.99 17.41
C GLY A 214 -7.98 1.67 18.11
N SER A 215 -7.00 0.76 18.21
CA SER A 215 -7.13 -0.55 18.89
C SER A 215 -6.18 -0.73 20.09
N GLY A 216 -5.49 0.32 20.53
CA GLY A 216 -4.55 0.24 21.65
C GLY A 216 -5.19 0.18 23.06
N ILE A 217 -4.42 0.57 24.08
CA ILE A 217 -4.83 0.55 25.49
C ILE A 217 -6.22 1.23 25.64
N MET A 218 -7.13 0.54 26.32
CA MET A 218 -8.55 0.93 26.51
C MET A 218 -9.42 1.00 25.23
N GLY A 219 -8.97 0.49 24.07
CA GLY A 219 -9.79 0.44 22.84
C GLY A 219 -9.89 1.78 22.08
N TYR A 220 -9.14 2.79 22.51
CA TYR A 220 -9.16 4.15 21.92
C TYR A 220 -7.78 4.84 21.89
N LEU A 221 -6.85 4.49 22.79
CA LEU A 221 -5.52 5.11 22.85
C LEU A 221 -4.47 4.14 22.33
N GLY A 222 -3.95 4.35 21.12
CA GLY A 222 -2.82 3.56 20.69
C GLY A 222 -2.18 3.90 19.37
N ASN A 223 -0.92 3.54 19.30
CA ASN A 223 -0.11 3.34 18.10
C ASN A 223 -0.58 2.19 17.20
N LYS A 224 -1.75 1.61 17.49
CA LYS A 224 -2.35 0.43 16.83
C LYS A 224 -3.77 0.76 16.40
N GLY A 225 -4.21 0.16 15.31
CA GLY A 225 -5.51 0.41 14.70
C GLY A 225 -5.40 0.62 13.20
N SER A 226 -6.21 1.52 12.64
CA SER A 226 -6.18 1.83 11.21
C SER A 226 -6.41 3.30 10.88
N VAL A 227 -5.93 3.68 9.70
CA VAL A 227 -6.35 4.86 8.95
C VAL A 227 -6.96 4.37 7.64
N SER A 228 -8.23 4.72 7.40
CA SER A 228 -8.96 4.35 6.19
C SER A 228 -9.29 5.60 5.37
N VAL A 229 -9.15 5.52 4.05
CA VAL A 229 -9.48 6.59 3.10
C VAL A 229 -10.48 6.08 2.08
N ARG A 230 -11.59 6.80 1.91
CA ARG A 230 -12.58 6.57 0.86
C ARG A 230 -12.47 7.65 -0.20
N PHE A 231 -12.61 7.26 -1.46
CA PHE A 231 -12.94 8.16 -2.56
C PHE A 231 -13.78 7.44 -3.62
N LEU A 232 -14.46 8.20 -4.46
CA LEU A 232 -15.02 7.70 -5.71
C LEU A 232 -14.13 8.17 -6.86
N LEU A 233 -13.85 7.28 -7.79
CA LEU A 233 -13.27 7.59 -9.10
C LEU A 233 -14.30 7.21 -10.16
N HIS A 234 -14.83 8.22 -10.86
CA HIS A 234 -16.08 8.09 -11.60
C HIS A 234 -17.20 7.55 -10.68
N GLU A 235 -17.79 6.41 -11.05
CA GLU A 235 -18.84 5.74 -10.29
C GLU A 235 -18.31 4.59 -9.42
N THR A 236 -17.00 4.33 -9.43
CA THR A 236 -16.38 3.23 -8.68
C THR A 236 -15.89 3.73 -7.32
N SER A 237 -16.34 3.08 -6.25
CA SER A 237 -15.96 3.41 -4.88
C SER A 237 -14.73 2.63 -4.43
N PHE A 238 -13.75 3.36 -3.89
CA PHE A 238 -12.50 2.83 -3.36
C PHE A 238 -12.44 3.01 -1.84
N CYS A 239 -11.94 2.00 -1.14
CA CYS A 239 -11.59 2.08 0.28
C CYS A 239 -10.17 1.55 0.50
N VAL A 240 -9.25 2.44 0.85
CA VAL A 240 -7.90 2.11 1.30
C VAL A 240 -7.91 1.99 2.81
N VAL A 241 -7.35 0.90 3.35
CA VAL A 241 -7.25 0.65 4.79
C VAL A 241 -5.79 0.35 5.14
N CYS A 242 -5.13 1.26 5.86
CA CYS A 242 -3.79 1.07 6.39
C CYS A 242 -3.87 0.65 7.86
N CYS A 243 -3.42 -0.56 8.17
CA CYS A 243 -3.47 -1.15 9.50
C CYS A 243 -2.12 -1.17 10.21
N HIS A 244 -2.17 -1.16 11.54
CA HIS A 244 -1.08 -1.55 12.41
C HIS A 244 -1.68 -2.36 13.56
N LEU A 245 -1.66 -3.69 13.44
CA LEU A 245 -2.35 -4.59 14.37
C LEU A 245 -1.46 -4.98 15.56
N ALA A 246 -2.07 -5.60 16.57
CA ALA A 246 -1.40 -6.11 17.76
C ALA A 246 -0.12 -6.90 17.43
N SER A 247 0.99 -6.44 17.98
CA SER A 247 2.28 -7.13 17.88
C SER A 247 2.39 -8.24 18.92
N GLY A 248 3.21 -9.24 18.66
CA GLY A 248 3.49 -10.30 19.64
C GLY A 248 3.64 -11.65 18.96
N GLY A 249 4.41 -12.55 19.58
CA GLY A 249 4.67 -13.90 19.08
C GLY A 249 4.39 -14.98 20.12
N LYS A 250 3.68 -14.66 21.19
CA LYS A 250 3.23 -15.65 22.18
C LYS A 250 1.99 -16.36 21.66
N GLN A 251 1.75 -17.55 22.21
CA GLN A 251 0.49 -18.27 21.99
C GLN A 251 -0.69 -17.37 22.36
N GLY A 252 -1.65 -17.25 21.45
CA GLY A 252 -2.84 -16.41 21.61
C GLY A 252 -2.72 -14.96 21.09
N ASP A 253 -1.51 -14.46 20.77
CA ASP A 253 -1.36 -13.11 20.20
C ASP A 253 -2.02 -12.97 18.82
N VAL A 254 -2.20 -14.09 18.10
CA VAL A 254 -3.00 -14.15 16.85
C VAL A 254 -4.46 -13.73 17.08
N LEU A 255 -5.06 -14.10 18.23
CA LEU A 255 -6.43 -13.73 18.55
C LEU A 255 -6.57 -12.22 18.79
N LEU A 256 -5.53 -11.57 19.31
CA LEU A 256 -5.51 -10.11 19.46
C LEU A 256 -5.45 -9.41 18.09
N ARG A 257 -4.67 -9.93 17.14
CA ARG A 257 -4.65 -9.41 15.76
C ARG A 257 -5.99 -9.59 15.04
N ASN A 258 -6.58 -10.77 15.18
CA ASN A 258 -7.91 -11.06 14.63
C ASN A 258 -8.96 -10.13 15.25
N PHE A 259 -8.90 -9.90 16.56
CA PHE A 259 -9.78 -8.95 17.25
C PHE A 259 -9.59 -7.52 16.73
N ASP A 260 -8.35 -7.03 16.62
CA ASP A 260 -8.05 -5.70 16.08
C ASP A 260 -8.62 -5.52 14.67
N ALA A 261 -8.40 -6.49 13.79
CA ALA A 261 -8.88 -6.42 12.42
C ALA A 261 -10.43 -6.49 12.33
N ALA A 262 -11.08 -7.33 13.15
CA ALA A 262 -12.55 -7.37 13.25
C ALA A 262 -13.12 -6.05 13.77
N ASP A 263 -12.50 -5.48 14.80
CA ASP A 263 -12.90 -4.20 15.38
C ASP A 263 -12.73 -3.05 14.39
N ILE A 264 -11.65 -3.05 13.60
CA ILE A 264 -11.44 -2.10 12.50
C ILE A 264 -12.55 -2.20 11.45
N LEU A 265 -12.88 -3.40 10.98
CA LEU A 265 -13.97 -3.60 10.01
C LEU A 265 -15.31 -3.13 10.57
N ALA A 266 -15.59 -3.44 11.84
CA ALA A 266 -16.84 -3.09 12.50
C ALA A 266 -16.98 -1.58 12.79
N ARG A 267 -15.93 -0.92 13.28
CA ARG A 267 -15.99 0.49 13.73
C ARG A 267 -15.70 1.50 12.64
N THR A 268 -14.94 1.13 11.60
CA THR A 268 -14.67 2.05 10.49
C THR A 268 -15.98 2.53 9.90
N ARG A 269 -16.11 3.85 9.76
CA ARG A 269 -17.31 4.49 9.23
C ARG A 269 -16.96 5.78 8.53
N PHE A 270 -17.46 5.94 7.32
CA PHE A 270 -17.37 7.18 6.56
C PHE A 270 -18.66 7.99 6.71
N HIS A 271 -18.54 9.31 6.62
CA HIS A 271 -19.67 10.21 6.58
C HIS A 271 -20.45 9.99 5.28
N GLY A 272 -21.76 9.82 5.42
CA GLY A 272 -22.66 9.89 4.26
C GLY A 272 -22.78 11.35 3.87
N GLY A 273 -22.26 11.73 2.71
CA GLY A 273 -22.53 13.05 2.14
C GLY A 273 -24.03 13.18 1.88
N GLY A 274 -24.70 14.09 2.60
CA GLY A 274 -26.10 14.42 2.38
C GLY A 274 -26.24 15.40 1.23
N GLY A 275 -27.12 15.10 0.27
CA GLY A 275 -27.49 16.04 -0.80
C GLY A 275 -27.98 15.44 -2.12
N GLY A 276 -28.08 14.11 -2.27
CA GLY A 276 -28.57 13.50 -3.52
C GLY A 276 -29.21 12.13 -3.34
N ASN A 277 -29.89 11.64 -4.38
CA ASN A 277 -30.63 10.36 -4.41
C ASN A 277 -29.74 9.09 -4.33
N LYS A 278 -28.40 9.20 -4.34
CA LYS A 278 -27.47 8.05 -4.26
C LYS A 278 -26.87 7.92 -2.86
N LYS A 279 -27.04 6.75 -2.24
CA LYS A 279 -26.47 6.40 -0.93
C LYS A 279 -25.01 5.96 -1.09
N LEU A 280 -24.08 6.73 -0.54
CA LEU A 280 -22.64 6.39 -0.56
C LEU A 280 -22.31 5.21 0.39
N PRO A 281 -21.31 4.37 0.05
CA PRO A 281 -20.75 3.36 0.94
C PRO A 281 -20.33 3.95 2.30
N LYS A 282 -20.65 3.25 3.39
CA LYS A 282 -20.38 3.73 4.76
C LYS A 282 -19.39 2.85 5.51
N LYS A 283 -19.35 1.55 5.23
CA LYS A 283 -18.43 0.56 5.81
C LYS A 283 -17.38 0.13 4.79
N ILE A 284 -16.27 -0.43 5.27
CA ILE A 284 -15.15 -0.86 4.40
C ILE A 284 -15.65 -1.79 3.30
N LEU A 285 -16.38 -2.84 3.67
CA LEU A 285 -16.86 -3.88 2.74
C LEU A 285 -18.07 -3.44 1.87
N ASP A 286 -18.57 -2.21 2.05
CA ASP A 286 -19.62 -1.66 1.17
C ASP A 286 -19.06 -1.12 -0.16
N HIS A 287 -17.73 -1.05 -0.32
CA HIS A 287 -17.08 -0.43 -1.48
C HIS A 287 -16.82 -1.45 -2.58
N ASP A 288 -16.76 -0.99 -3.82
CA ASP A 288 -16.48 -1.84 -4.99
C ASP A 288 -15.05 -2.39 -4.97
N GLN A 289 -14.11 -1.55 -4.53
CA GLN A 289 -12.68 -1.83 -4.48
C GLN A 289 -12.14 -1.54 -3.08
N VAL A 290 -11.63 -2.57 -2.41
CA VAL A 290 -10.98 -2.43 -1.10
C VAL A 290 -9.51 -2.80 -1.23
N VAL A 291 -8.63 -1.93 -0.75
CA VAL A 291 -7.18 -2.18 -0.62
C VAL A 291 -6.83 -2.15 0.86
N LEU A 292 -6.57 -3.31 1.44
CA LEU A 292 -6.07 -3.42 2.82
C LEU A 292 -4.56 -3.69 2.78
N LEU A 293 -3.80 -2.84 3.47
CA LEU A 293 -2.35 -2.91 3.60
C LEU A 293 -1.94 -2.53 5.03
N GLY A 294 -0.68 -2.77 5.40
CA GLY A 294 -0.13 -2.30 6.66
C GLY A 294 0.80 -3.28 7.35
N ASP A 295 1.21 -2.95 8.57
CA ASP A 295 1.90 -3.88 9.46
C ASP A 295 0.86 -4.72 10.22
N LEU A 296 0.45 -5.82 9.59
CA LEU A 296 -0.55 -6.73 10.17
C LEU A 296 0.02 -7.59 11.31
N ASN A 297 1.34 -7.61 11.50
CA ASN A 297 2.02 -8.29 12.60
C ASN A 297 1.77 -9.80 12.76
N TYR A 298 1.12 -10.48 11.80
CA TYR A 298 1.05 -11.94 11.74
C TYR A 298 2.45 -12.54 11.64
N ARG A 299 2.66 -13.72 12.20
CA ARG A 299 3.97 -14.35 12.38
C ARG A 299 4.05 -15.70 11.68
N ILE A 300 5.27 -16.15 11.39
CA ILE A 300 5.52 -17.54 11.04
C ILE A 300 5.39 -18.40 12.30
N SER A 301 4.55 -19.43 12.24
CA SER A 301 4.28 -20.39 13.33
C SER A 301 5.34 -21.49 13.40
N LEU A 302 6.62 -21.11 13.35
CA LEU A 302 7.77 -22.00 13.49
C LEU A 302 8.71 -21.49 14.58
N GLU A 303 9.47 -22.41 15.16
CA GLU A 303 10.51 -22.06 16.13
C GLU A 303 11.66 -21.31 15.44
N GLU A 304 12.27 -20.34 16.15
CA GLU A 304 13.26 -19.43 15.57
C GLU A 304 14.43 -20.13 14.84
N PRO A 305 15.01 -21.23 15.36
CA PRO A 305 16.08 -21.94 14.65
C PRO A 305 15.63 -22.50 13.30
N GLU A 306 14.41 -23.02 13.23
CA GLU A 306 13.84 -23.60 12.01
C GLU A 306 13.51 -22.50 11.00
N THR A 307 12.85 -21.43 11.43
CA THR A 307 12.56 -20.27 10.57
C THR A 307 13.85 -19.72 9.97
N ARG A 308 14.95 -19.66 10.74
CA ARG A 308 16.26 -19.20 10.25
C ARG A 308 16.87 -20.13 9.20
N LEU A 309 16.72 -21.45 9.36
CA LEU A 309 17.20 -22.41 8.37
C LEU A 309 16.46 -22.23 7.05
N LEU A 310 15.13 -22.10 7.09
CA LEU A 310 14.30 -21.88 5.92
C LEU A 310 14.61 -20.55 5.22
N VAL A 311 14.82 -19.47 6.00
CA VAL A 311 15.22 -18.17 5.44
C VAL A 311 16.59 -18.24 4.76
N LYS A 312 17.57 -18.90 5.38
CA LYS A 312 18.91 -19.10 4.77
C LYS A 312 18.84 -19.93 3.50
N ALA A 313 17.94 -20.92 3.46
CA ALA A 313 17.69 -21.77 2.30
C ALA A 313 16.82 -21.09 1.22
N LYS A 314 16.34 -19.86 1.46
CA LYS A 314 15.35 -19.16 0.61
C LYS A 314 14.09 -19.98 0.34
N ASN A 315 13.70 -20.84 1.28
CA ASN A 315 12.52 -21.69 1.16
C ASN A 315 11.27 -20.92 1.63
N TRP A 316 10.80 -20.00 0.78
CA TRP A 316 9.66 -19.14 1.06
C TRP A 316 8.34 -19.91 1.12
N SER A 317 8.18 -20.99 0.34
CA SER A 317 6.91 -21.75 0.33
C SER A 317 6.64 -22.38 1.68
N THR A 318 7.64 -23.03 2.29
CA THR A 318 7.47 -23.65 3.62
C THR A 318 7.25 -22.61 4.72
N LEU A 319 7.84 -21.41 4.59
CA LEU A 319 7.52 -20.32 5.53
C LEU A 319 6.05 -19.90 5.40
N LEU A 320 5.55 -19.74 4.17
CA LEU A 320 4.16 -19.34 3.91
C LEU A 320 3.13 -20.39 4.34
N GLU A 321 3.46 -21.68 4.22
CA GLU A 321 2.63 -22.77 4.77
C GLU A 321 2.42 -22.64 6.29
N ASN A 322 3.34 -21.96 6.98
CA ASN A 322 3.30 -21.73 8.42
C ASN A 322 2.97 -20.27 8.78
N ASP A 323 2.63 -19.43 7.81
CA ASP A 323 2.26 -18.05 8.05
C ASP A 323 0.86 -17.94 8.67
N GLN A 324 0.74 -17.18 9.76
CA GLN A 324 -0.52 -17.04 10.48
C GLN A 324 -1.61 -16.34 9.67
N LEU A 325 -1.28 -15.35 8.83
CA LEU A 325 -2.27 -14.67 7.99
C LEU A 325 -2.79 -15.61 6.91
N VAL A 326 -1.89 -16.35 6.25
CA VAL A 326 -2.25 -17.40 5.27
C VAL A 326 -3.17 -18.44 5.90
N SER A 327 -2.89 -18.86 7.13
CA SER A 327 -3.78 -19.75 7.88
C SER A 327 -5.13 -19.10 8.20
N GLU A 328 -5.19 -17.79 8.49
CA GLU A 328 -6.47 -17.10 8.73
C GLU A 328 -7.32 -17.00 7.46
N PHE A 329 -6.69 -16.82 6.28
CA PHE A 329 -7.38 -16.88 4.98
C PHE A 329 -8.00 -18.25 4.71
N SER A 330 -7.25 -19.33 4.92
CA SER A 330 -7.73 -20.69 4.62
C SER A 330 -8.89 -21.13 5.51
N THR A 331 -9.00 -20.57 6.71
CA THR A 331 -10.13 -20.86 7.63
C THR A 331 -11.43 -20.12 7.29
N GLY A 332 -11.43 -19.23 6.29
CA GLY A 332 -12.64 -18.55 5.80
C GLY A 332 -13.30 -17.62 6.84
N ARG A 333 -12.51 -16.99 7.72
CA ARG A 333 -13.02 -16.15 8.81
C ARG A 333 -13.05 -14.67 8.44
N LEU A 334 -12.07 -13.93 8.94
CA LEU A 334 -12.10 -12.46 8.98
C LEU A 334 -11.82 -11.80 7.63
N PHE A 335 -11.06 -12.49 6.79
CA PHE A 335 -10.60 -12.00 5.49
C PHE A 335 -11.26 -12.73 4.33
N GLU A 336 -12.45 -13.30 4.53
CA GLU A 336 -13.22 -13.90 3.46
C GLU A 336 -13.43 -12.89 2.31
N GLY A 337 -13.19 -13.34 1.08
CA GLY A 337 -13.29 -12.52 -0.14
C GLY A 337 -12.07 -11.64 -0.44
N PHE A 338 -11.11 -11.49 0.50
CA PHE A 338 -9.85 -10.81 0.21
C PHE A 338 -8.86 -11.75 -0.51
N GLN A 339 -8.07 -11.17 -1.42
CA GLN A 339 -7.03 -11.87 -2.15
C GLN A 339 -5.67 -11.22 -1.90
N GLU A 340 -4.64 -12.03 -1.67
CA GLU A 340 -3.23 -11.61 -1.59
C GLU A 340 -2.47 -12.10 -2.84
N GLY A 341 -1.55 -11.28 -3.35
CA GLY A 341 -0.66 -11.67 -4.44
C GLY A 341 0.38 -12.72 -3.99
N PRO A 342 1.02 -13.43 -4.94
CA PRO A 342 2.04 -14.42 -4.60
C PRO A 342 3.23 -13.76 -3.87
N VAL A 343 3.58 -14.31 -2.71
CA VAL A 343 4.74 -13.87 -1.92
C VAL A 343 5.99 -14.60 -2.39
N THR A 344 6.83 -13.91 -3.17
CA THR A 344 8.08 -14.45 -3.74
C THR A 344 9.34 -13.81 -3.14
N PHE A 345 9.20 -13.19 -1.97
CA PHE A 345 10.23 -12.38 -1.34
C PHE A 345 10.51 -12.82 0.10
N SER A 346 11.64 -12.39 0.64
CA SER A 346 12.06 -12.74 1.99
C SER A 346 11.19 -12.07 3.07
N PRO A 347 11.04 -12.67 4.26
CA PRO A 347 10.40 -12.03 5.42
C PRO A 347 10.89 -10.59 5.62
N THR A 348 9.98 -9.67 5.94
CA THR A 348 10.24 -8.22 5.92
C THR A 348 10.62 -7.65 7.30
N TYR A 349 10.61 -8.48 8.33
CA TYR A 349 11.00 -8.15 9.70
C TYR A 349 11.83 -9.29 10.31
N LYS A 350 12.75 -9.09 11.27
CA LYS A 350 13.34 -7.84 11.76
C LYS A 350 14.76 -7.68 11.23
N TYR A 351 14.98 -6.65 10.44
CA TYR A 351 16.31 -6.29 9.95
C TYR A 351 17.05 -5.39 10.93
N GLN A 352 18.38 -5.42 10.86
CA GLN A 352 19.19 -4.39 11.48
C GLN A 352 19.02 -3.07 10.70
N PRO A 353 18.94 -1.92 11.38
CA PRO A 353 18.93 -0.62 10.71
C PRO A 353 20.13 -0.47 9.76
N ASN A 354 19.92 0.07 8.55
CA ASN A 354 20.97 0.31 7.56
C ASN A 354 21.68 -0.95 7.05
N SER A 355 21.01 -2.11 7.10
CA SER A 355 21.58 -3.41 6.73
C SER A 355 20.54 -4.35 6.10
N ASP A 356 21.00 -5.25 5.23
CA ASP A 356 20.19 -6.35 4.67
C ASP A 356 20.32 -7.60 5.54
N GLN A 357 21.06 -7.48 6.64
CA GLN A 357 21.18 -8.56 7.60
C GLN A 357 20.05 -8.46 8.61
N TYR A 358 19.45 -9.62 8.82
CA TYR A 358 18.53 -9.78 9.91
C TYR A 358 19.21 -9.68 11.27
N TYR A 359 18.46 -9.25 12.28
CA TYR A 359 19.00 -8.93 13.60
C TYR A 359 19.75 -10.09 14.27
N TRP A 360 19.37 -11.35 14.01
CA TRP A 360 20.03 -12.54 14.57
C TRP A 360 21.39 -12.89 13.96
N CYS A 361 21.83 -12.20 12.91
CA CYS A 361 23.16 -12.41 12.32
C CYS A 361 24.30 -11.91 13.24
N PHE A 362 23.96 -11.19 14.30
CA PHE A 362 24.92 -10.70 15.29
C PHE A 362 24.72 -11.39 16.65
N GLU A 363 25.76 -12.05 17.15
CA GLU A 363 25.76 -12.75 18.44
C GLU A 363 25.89 -11.83 19.67
N ALA A 364 26.00 -10.50 19.47
CA ALA A 364 26.35 -9.56 20.54
C ALA A 364 25.17 -8.90 21.28
N ALA A 365 23.91 -9.10 20.86
CA ALA A 365 22.77 -8.46 21.54
C ALA A 365 22.32 -9.25 22.78
N ARG A 366 23.09 -9.16 23.88
CA ARG A 366 22.60 -9.53 25.21
C ARG A 366 21.55 -8.49 25.64
N GLY A 367 20.27 -8.86 25.62
CA GLY A 367 19.20 -8.10 26.31
C GLY A 367 17.98 -7.71 25.48
N GLU A 368 18.04 -7.74 24.15
CA GLU A 368 16.87 -7.46 23.31
C GLU A 368 16.19 -8.77 22.85
N LYS A 369 14.84 -8.80 22.85
CA LYS A 369 14.06 -9.99 22.46
C LYS A 369 14.45 -10.41 21.03
N LYS A 370 15.18 -11.53 20.91
CA LYS A 370 15.40 -12.22 19.63
C LYS A 370 14.02 -12.61 19.09
N ARG A 371 13.61 -12.00 17.98
CA ARG A 371 12.34 -12.30 17.30
C ARG A 371 12.68 -12.98 15.98
N ALA A 372 11.97 -14.06 15.69
CA ALA A 372 12.08 -14.76 14.41
C ALA A 372 11.77 -13.81 13.24
N PRO A 373 12.30 -14.09 12.04
CA PRO A 373 11.86 -13.44 10.82
C PRO A 373 10.34 -13.52 10.66
N VAL A 374 9.75 -12.46 10.11
CA VAL A 374 8.32 -12.31 9.85
C VAL A 374 8.10 -11.69 8.49
#